data_AF-A0A7S2AFP9-F1
#
_entry.id   AF-A0A7S2AFP9-F1
#
_cell.length_a   1.000
_cell.length_b   1.000
_cell.length_c   1.000
_cell.angle_alpha   90.00
_cell.angle_beta   90.00
_cell.angle_gamma   90.00
#
_symmetry.space_group_name_H-M   'P 1'
#
loop_
_entity.id
_entity.type
_entity.pdbx_description
1 polymer ?
#
loop_
_entity_poly.entity_id
_entity_poly.type
_entity_poly.pdbx_seq_one_letter_code
_entity_poly.pdbx_strand_id
1 'polypeptide(L)'
;KFLAQAKKNKPDVPPGLYGCLKHASAKIVESMAFRHALSCAILMNVVELGTSTDILEEPWKDVWNIFDNLFAFFFALEMVLKLLAWGPKKYFNNRMNVFDFMLAWVGMLDMWVLHMFFRDDDSLGMLGVLRIFRLLRLLRVLKVLTIQRQLLVVIEGIMASLSSMFWIGLLLTV
;
A
#
# COMPACT_ATOMS: atom_id res chain seq x y z
N LYS A 1 36.98 -18.57 -7.77
CA LYS A 1 36.11 -19.21 -8.80
C LYS A 1 34.61 -18.95 -8.55
N PHE A 2 34.10 -18.94 -7.31
CA PHE A 2 32.70 -18.60 -6.99
C PHE A 2 32.27 -17.16 -7.34
N LEU A 3 33.14 -16.16 -7.15
CA LEU A 3 32.85 -14.76 -7.49
C LEU A 3 32.77 -14.51 -9.02
N ALA A 4 33.40 -15.37 -9.83
CA ALA A 4 33.30 -15.31 -11.29
C ALA A 4 31.97 -15.92 -11.79
N GLN A 5 31.47 -16.96 -11.11
CA GLN A 5 30.17 -17.58 -11.40
C GLN A 5 29.01 -16.64 -11.04
N ALA A 6 29.12 -15.89 -9.94
CA ALA A 6 28.08 -14.96 -9.48
C ALA A 6 27.91 -13.74 -10.42
N LYS A 7 28.96 -13.32 -11.12
CA LYS A 7 28.89 -12.25 -12.12
C LYS A 7 28.22 -12.71 -13.42
N LYS A 8 28.29 -14.02 -13.72
CA LYS A 8 27.73 -14.66 -14.92
C LYS A 8 26.22 -14.93 -14.82
N ASN A 9 25.63 -14.79 -13.62
CA ASN A 9 24.21 -15.06 -13.38
C ASN A 9 23.43 -13.80 -12.95
N LYS A 10 23.83 -12.63 -13.48
CA LYS A 10 22.94 -11.46 -13.48
C LYS A 10 21.97 -11.67 -14.63
N PRO A 11 20.65 -11.65 -14.42
CA PRO A 11 19.70 -11.69 -15.53
C PRO A 11 20.00 -10.49 -16.43
N ASP A 12 20.48 -10.77 -17.64
CA ASP A 12 20.84 -9.79 -18.65
C ASP A 12 19.59 -8.98 -18.99
N VAL A 13 19.50 -7.79 -18.42
CA VAL A 13 18.46 -6.82 -18.77
C VAL A 13 18.83 -6.32 -20.17
N PRO A 14 17.97 -6.44 -21.19
CA PRO A 14 18.32 -6.07 -22.56
C PRO A 14 18.74 -4.59 -22.61
N PRO A 15 19.75 -4.24 -23.42
CA PRO A 15 20.19 -2.85 -23.60
C PRO A 15 19.12 -2.10 -24.38
N GLY A 16 18.18 -1.53 -23.65
CA GLY A 16 17.06 -0.77 -24.20
C GLY A 16 16.37 0.03 -23.11
N LEU A 17 15.38 0.82 -23.51
CA LEU A 17 14.58 1.74 -22.68
C LEU A 17 14.22 1.16 -21.29
N TYR A 18 13.96 -0.14 -21.21
CA TYR A 18 13.63 -0.87 -19.98
C TYR A 18 14.76 -0.85 -18.92
N GLY A 19 16.03 -0.92 -19.32
CA GLY A 19 17.16 -0.84 -18.40
C GLY A 19 17.37 0.57 -17.83
N CYS A 20 17.16 1.60 -18.65
CA CYS A 20 17.24 3.00 -18.23
C CYS A 20 16.06 3.38 -17.33
N LEU A 21 14.82 3.00 -17.72
CA LEU A 21 13.61 3.15 -16.92
C LEU A 21 13.75 2.46 -15.57
N LYS A 22 14.28 1.23 -15.52
CA LYS A 22 14.52 0.50 -14.28
C LYS A 22 15.53 1.21 -13.36
N HIS A 23 16.62 1.73 -13.92
CA HIS A 23 17.61 2.46 -13.13
C HIS A 23 17.09 3.81 -12.62
N ALA A 24 16.35 4.55 -13.45
CA ALA A 24 15.73 5.80 -13.07
C ALA A 24 14.63 5.59 -12.01
N SER A 25 13.74 4.62 -12.20
CA SER A 25 12.67 4.32 -11.24
C SER A 25 13.22 3.77 -9.93
N ALA A 26 14.25 2.91 -9.95
CA ALA A 26 14.90 2.46 -8.73
C ALA A 26 15.51 3.63 -7.94
N LYS A 27 16.18 4.57 -8.61
CA LYS A 27 16.75 5.77 -7.97
C LYS A 27 15.68 6.68 -7.38
N ILE A 28 14.55 6.82 -8.05
CA ILE A 28 13.40 7.62 -7.57
C ILE A 28 12.78 6.96 -6.33
N VAL A 29 12.49 5.65 -6.40
CA VAL A 29 11.88 4.88 -5.30
C VAL A 29 12.80 4.80 -4.08
N GLU A 30 14.11 4.72 -4.29
CA GLU A 30 15.11 4.70 -3.20
C GLU A 30 15.37 6.09 -2.59
N SER A 31 14.87 7.16 -3.19
CA SER A 31 15.08 8.50 -2.65
C SER A 31 14.36 8.71 -1.32
N MET A 32 15.05 9.36 -0.38
CA MET A 32 14.46 9.75 0.92
C MET A 32 13.27 10.69 0.73
N ALA A 33 13.35 11.60 -0.24
CA ALA A 33 12.28 12.54 -0.55
C ALA A 33 10.99 11.82 -0.97
N PHE A 34 11.09 10.78 -1.81
CA PHE A 34 9.94 10.00 -2.24
C PHE A 34 9.29 9.24 -1.07
N ARG A 35 10.10 8.62 -0.20
CA ARG A 35 9.58 7.96 1.01
C ARG A 35 8.85 8.92 1.96
N HIS A 36 9.42 10.11 2.20
CA HIS A 36 8.76 11.12 3.02
C HIS A 36 7.49 11.66 2.36
N ALA A 37 7.52 11.94 1.04
CA ALA A 37 6.34 12.39 0.30
C ALA A 37 5.19 11.38 0.38
N LEU A 38 5.48 10.09 0.24
CA LEU A 38 4.50 9.02 0.42
C LEU A 38 3.95 8.96 1.84
N SER A 39 4.82 9.08 2.84
CA SER A 39 4.39 9.11 4.24
C SER A 39 3.50 10.32 4.51
N CYS A 40 3.82 11.49 3.98
CA CYS A 40 2.98 12.69 4.08
C CYS A 40 1.64 12.51 3.37
N ALA A 41 1.61 11.87 2.20
CA ALA A 41 0.38 11.59 1.47
C ALA A 41 -0.55 10.65 2.27
N ILE A 42 0.00 9.62 2.91
CA ILE A 42 -0.77 8.73 3.81
C ILE A 42 -1.34 9.53 4.98
N LEU A 43 -0.50 10.32 5.67
CA LEU A 43 -0.95 11.14 6.80
C LEU A 43 -2.05 12.13 6.40
N MET A 44 -1.90 12.77 5.25
CA MET A 44 -2.90 13.71 4.73
C MET A 44 -4.21 13.00 4.40
N ASN A 45 -4.16 11.82 3.77
CA ASN A 45 -5.38 11.03 3.49
C ASN A 45 -6.07 10.52 4.77
N VAL A 46 -5.33 10.30 5.87
CA VAL A 46 -5.93 9.96 7.17
C VAL A 46 -6.63 11.15 7.79
N VAL A 47 -6.01 12.33 7.75
CA VAL A 47 -6.62 13.57 8.22
C VAL A 47 -7.90 13.86 7.42
N GLU A 48 -7.82 13.73 6.10
CA GLU A 48 -8.97 13.85 5.20
C GLU A 48 -10.11 12.91 5.61
N LEU A 49 -9.82 11.62 5.80
CA LEU A 49 -10.82 10.62 6.19
C LEU A 49 -11.46 10.94 7.56
N GLY A 50 -10.66 11.42 8.52
CA GLY A 50 -11.15 11.88 9.81
C GLY A 50 -12.11 13.05 9.64
N THR A 51 -11.69 14.09 8.91
CA THR A 51 -12.52 15.28 8.68
C THR A 51 -13.78 15.01 7.87
N SER A 52 -13.73 14.07 6.92
CA SER A 52 -14.88 13.65 6.12
C SER A 52 -15.93 12.89 6.92
N THR A 53 -15.59 12.35 8.09
CA THR A 53 -16.54 11.67 8.98
C THR A 53 -17.36 12.65 9.80
N ASP A 54 -16.77 13.78 10.19
CA ASP A 54 -17.42 14.82 10.99
C ASP A 54 -18.21 15.83 10.13
N ILE A 55 -17.78 16.07 8.88
CA ILE A 55 -18.37 17.06 7.98
C ILE A 55 -18.96 16.35 6.76
N LEU A 56 -20.24 15.96 6.86
CA LEU A 56 -21.00 15.26 5.82
C LEU A 56 -21.88 16.19 4.95
N GLU A 57 -21.81 17.50 5.13
CA GLU A 57 -22.67 18.47 4.44
C GLU A 57 -22.17 18.83 3.03
N GLU A 58 -23.10 18.94 2.07
CA GLU A 58 -22.88 19.45 0.71
C GLU A 58 -22.50 20.94 0.81
N PRO A 59 -21.27 21.36 0.46
CA PRO A 59 -20.60 21.10 -0.83
C PRO A 59 -19.24 20.38 -0.73
N TRP A 60 -18.82 19.95 0.46
CA TRP A 60 -17.46 19.45 0.66
C TRP A 60 -17.25 18.03 0.11
N LYS A 61 -18.33 17.26 -0.12
CA LYS A 61 -18.25 15.88 -0.62
C LYS A 61 -17.52 15.76 -1.96
N ASP A 62 -17.77 16.66 -2.89
CA ASP A 62 -17.11 16.65 -4.20
C ASP A 62 -15.61 16.95 -4.07
N VAL A 63 -15.25 17.87 -3.16
CA VAL A 63 -13.86 18.21 -2.86
C VAL A 63 -13.13 16.98 -2.27
N TRP A 64 -13.74 16.30 -1.29
CA TRP A 64 -13.19 15.09 -0.70
C TRP A 64 -13.04 13.96 -1.73
N ASN A 65 -14.02 13.77 -2.62
CA ASN A 65 -13.91 12.78 -3.69
C ASN A 65 -12.73 13.06 -4.65
N ILE A 66 -12.43 14.33 -4.94
CA ILE A 66 -11.28 14.72 -5.77
C ILE A 66 -9.96 14.41 -5.06
N PHE A 67 -9.85 14.71 -3.76
CA PHE A 67 -8.65 14.41 -2.97
C PHE A 67 -8.42 12.91 -2.84
N ASP A 68 -9.45 12.14 -2.50
CA ASP A 68 -9.39 10.68 -2.48
C ASP A 68 -8.94 10.14 -3.84
N ASN A 69 -9.35 10.78 -4.94
CA ASN A 69 -8.93 10.40 -6.27
C ASN A 69 -7.45 10.68 -6.55
N LEU A 70 -6.98 11.86 -6.14
CA LEU A 70 -5.59 12.25 -6.25
C LEU A 70 -4.67 11.31 -5.46
N PHE A 71 -5.04 10.96 -4.22
CA PHE A 71 -4.24 10.06 -3.39
C PHE A 71 -4.17 8.65 -3.98
N ALA A 72 -5.30 8.11 -4.43
CA ALA A 72 -5.33 6.80 -5.09
C ALA A 72 -4.45 6.78 -6.36
N PHE A 73 -4.49 7.84 -7.17
CA PHE A 73 -3.61 7.98 -8.35
C PHE A 73 -2.13 8.01 -7.95
N PHE A 74 -1.77 8.76 -6.91
CA PHE A 74 -0.39 8.83 -6.42
C PHE A 74 0.14 7.46 -5.97
N PHE A 75 -0.68 6.70 -5.25
CA PHE A 75 -0.32 5.34 -4.83
C PHE A 75 -0.27 4.35 -6.00
N ALA A 76 -1.16 4.48 -6.98
CA ALA A 76 -1.10 3.67 -8.19
C ALA A 76 0.19 3.94 -8.99
N LEU A 77 0.60 5.21 -9.08
CA LEU A 77 1.85 5.60 -9.73
C LEU A 77 3.08 5.03 -9.00
N GLU A 78 3.12 5.13 -7.66
CA GLU A 78 4.17 4.50 -6.85
C GLU A 78 4.30 3.00 -7.14
N MET A 79 3.17 2.30 -7.20
CA MET A 79 3.13 0.86 -7.45
C MET A 79 3.70 0.49 -8.80
N VAL A 80 3.33 1.23 -9.84
CA VAL A 80 3.89 1.05 -11.17
C VAL A 80 5.40 1.29 -11.14
N LEU A 81 5.87 2.34 -10.46
CA LEU A 81 7.30 2.61 -10.31
C LEU A 81 8.04 1.48 -9.59
N LYS A 82 7.51 0.95 -8.49
CA LYS A 82 8.08 -0.20 -7.76
C LYS A 82 8.11 -1.46 -8.60
N LEU A 83 7.04 -1.73 -9.35
CA LEU A 83 6.95 -2.89 -10.25
C LEU A 83 7.98 -2.80 -11.38
N LEU A 84 8.17 -1.61 -11.97
CA LEU A 84 9.19 -1.36 -13.00
C LEU A 84 10.62 -1.43 -12.45
N ALA A 85 10.85 -0.95 -11.22
CA ALA A 85 12.17 -0.97 -10.58
C ALA A 85 12.65 -2.39 -10.26
N TRP A 86 11.79 -3.25 -9.70
CA TRP A 86 12.18 -4.58 -9.22
C TRP A 86 11.81 -5.72 -10.16
N GLY A 87 10.86 -5.51 -11.07
CA GLY A 87 10.35 -6.52 -11.99
C GLY A 87 9.44 -7.55 -11.30
N PRO A 88 8.49 -8.16 -12.03
CA PRO A 88 7.41 -8.97 -11.45
C PRO A 88 7.92 -10.19 -10.67
N LYS A 89 8.88 -10.95 -11.21
CA LYS A 89 9.40 -12.17 -10.54
C LYS A 89 10.02 -11.91 -9.16
N LYS A 90 10.80 -10.82 -9.02
CA LYS A 90 11.45 -10.49 -7.74
C LYS A 90 10.48 -9.78 -6.79
N TYR A 91 9.51 -9.05 -7.36
CA TYR A 91 8.49 -8.35 -6.62
C TYR A 91 7.56 -9.33 -5.87
N PHE A 92 7.00 -10.33 -6.56
CA PHE A 92 6.06 -11.28 -5.95
C PHE A 92 6.69 -12.29 -4.97
N ASN A 93 8.01 -12.47 -5.01
CA ASN A 93 8.69 -13.36 -4.06
C ASN A 93 8.87 -12.72 -2.67
N ASN A 94 8.74 -11.39 -2.56
CA ASN A 94 8.88 -10.68 -1.30
C ASN A 94 7.50 -10.39 -0.69
N ARG A 95 7.22 -10.98 0.48
CA ARG A 95 5.93 -10.83 1.20
C ARG A 95 5.52 -9.37 1.41
N MET A 96 6.47 -8.49 1.74
CA MET A 96 6.16 -7.08 1.99
C MET A 96 5.71 -6.34 0.73
N ASN A 97 6.28 -6.73 -0.42
CA ASN A 97 5.93 -6.14 -1.71
C ASN A 97 4.58 -6.67 -2.20
N VAL A 98 4.28 -7.95 -1.95
CA VAL A 98 2.96 -8.52 -2.22
C VAL A 98 1.88 -7.82 -1.40
N PHE A 99 2.16 -7.53 -0.12
CA PHE A 99 1.22 -6.78 0.71
C PHE A 99 1.02 -5.35 0.20
N ASP A 100 2.09 -4.65 -0.17
CA ASP A 100 2.01 -3.32 -0.79
C ASP A 100 1.17 -3.34 -2.08
N PHE A 101 1.29 -4.39 -2.88
CA PHE A 101 0.48 -4.61 -4.08
C PHE A 101 -0.99 -4.87 -3.78
N MET A 102 -1.27 -5.71 -2.79
CA MET A 102 -2.64 -5.94 -2.33
C MET A 102 -3.29 -4.63 -1.85
N LEU A 103 -2.59 -3.84 -1.04
CA LEU A 103 -3.09 -2.55 -0.54
C LEU A 103 -3.41 -1.58 -1.67
N ALA A 104 -2.57 -1.52 -2.69
CA ALA A 104 -2.84 -0.67 -3.84
C ALA A 104 -4.02 -1.15 -4.69
N TRP A 105 -4.12 -2.47 -4.91
CA TRP A 105 -5.27 -3.05 -5.60
C TRP A 105 -6.57 -2.77 -4.87
N VAL A 106 -6.57 -2.91 -3.55
CA VAL A 106 -7.72 -2.57 -2.71
C VAL A 106 -8.11 -1.09 -2.90
N GLY A 107 -7.13 -0.18 -2.96
CA GLY A 107 -7.38 1.24 -3.23
C GLY A 107 -7.97 1.51 -4.62
N MET A 108 -7.53 0.79 -5.65
CA MET A 108 -8.09 0.88 -7.01
C MET A 108 -9.49 0.29 -7.08
N LEU A 109 -9.72 -0.85 -6.43
CA LEU A 109 -11.05 -1.48 -6.36
C LEU A 109 -12.05 -0.57 -5.64
N ASP A 110 -11.64 0.10 -4.56
CA ASP A 110 -12.49 1.08 -3.86
C ASP A 110 -13.02 2.14 -4.82
N MET A 111 -12.15 2.73 -5.64
CA MET A 111 -12.56 3.68 -6.67
C MET A 111 -13.51 3.13 -7.71
N TRP A 112 -13.15 1.99 -8.29
CA TRP A 112 -13.88 1.43 -9.42
C TRP A 112 -15.27 1.00 -8.98
N VAL A 113 -15.34 0.42 -7.78
CA VAL A 113 -16.60 0.04 -7.16
C VAL A 113 -17.42 1.27 -6.78
N LEU A 114 -16.82 2.31 -6.18
CA LEU A 114 -17.54 3.55 -5.91
C LEU A 114 -18.17 4.12 -7.19
N HIS A 115 -17.41 4.22 -8.27
CA HIS A 115 -17.93 4.81 -9.50
C HIS A 115 -18.95 3.95 -10.24
N MET A 116 -18.86 2.62 -10.12
CA MET A 116 -19.73 1.68 -10.81
C MET A 116 -21.03 1.43 -10.07
N PHE A 117 -21.00 1.35 -8.73
CA PHE A 117 -22.19 1.01 -7.94
C PHE A 117 -23.03 2.24 -7.55
N PHE A 118 -22.44 3.43 -7.42
CA PHE A 118 -23.20 4.65 -7.12
C PHE A 118 -23.98 5.21 -8.32
N ARG A 119 -23.89 4.57 -9.49
CA ARG A 119 -24.63 5.00 -10.69
C ARG A 119 -26.06 4.48 -10.74
N ASP A 120 -26.38 3.32 -10.14
CA ASP A 120 -27.57 2.58 -10.59
C ASP A 120 -28.54 1.99 -9.53
N ASP A 121 -28.26 1.89 -8.22
CA ASP A 121 -29.26 1.21 -7.34
C ASP A 121 -29.30 1.59 -5.84
N ASP A 122 -30.48 2.01 -5.38
CA ASP A 122 -30.85 2.29 -3.97
C ASP A 122 -31.24 1.02 -3.18
N SER A 123 -30.52 -0.09 -3.38
CA SER A 123 -30.84 -1.34 -2.68
C SER A 123 -30.25 -1.40 -1.27
N LEU A 124 -31.00 -1.90 -0.29
CA LEU A 124 -30.59 -2.02 1.13
C LEU A 124 -29.26 -2.80 1.34
N GLY A 125 -28.87 -3.67 0.40
CA GLY A 125 -27.56 -4.34 0.41
C GLY A 125 -26.38 -3.38 0.18
N MET A 126 -26.61 -2.26 -0.51
CA MET A 126 -25.60 -1.26 -0.82
C MET A 126 -25.03 -0.62 0.45
N LEU A 127 -25.85 -0.39 1.49
CA LEU A 127 -25.38 0.18 2.76
C LEU A 127 -24.31 -0.67 3.45
N GLY A 128 -24.40 -2.00 3.36
CA GLY A 128 -23.38 -2.90 3.92
C GLY A 128 -22.08 -2.86 3.15
N VAL A 129 -22.19 -2.86 1.82
CA VAL A 129 -21.05 -2.80 0.90
C VAL A 129 -20.30 -1.47 1.04
N LEU A 130 -21.02 -0.36 1.14
CA LEU A 130 -20.46 0.98 1.40
C LEU A 130 -19.64 1.05 2.69
N ARG A 131 -20.05 0.34 3.75
CA ARG A 131 -19.28 0.28 5.00
C ARG A 131 -17.96 -0.43 4.80
N ILE A 132 -17.94 -1.56 4.08
CA ILE A 132 -16.71 -2.29 3.79
C ILE A 132 -15.75 -1.42 2.99
N PHE A 133 -16.23 -0.73 1.96
CA PHE A 133 -15.41 0.20 1.15
C PHE A 133 -14.78 1.31 1.98
N ARG A 134 -15.55 1.92 2.91
CA ARG A 134 -15.00 2.88 3.87
C ARG A 134 -13.88 2.28 4.74
N LEU A 135 -14.02 1.03 5.19
CA LEU A 135 -12.96 0.35 5.94
C LEU A 135 -11.73 0.02 5.07
N LEU A 136 -11.92 -0.28 3.78
CA LEU A 136 -10.82 -0.52 2.85
C LEU A 136 -9.92 0.72 2.70
N ARG A 137 -10.46 1.93 2.81
CA ARG A 137 -9.65 3.16 2.84
C ARG A 137 -8.70 3.21 4.03
N LEU A 138 -9.11 2.70 5.20
CA LEU A 138 -8.24 2.61 6.39
C LEU A 138 -7.04 1.68 6.18
N LEU A 139 -7.15 0.69 5.28
CA LEU A 139 -6.03 -0.20 4.96
C LEU A 139 -4.84 0.57 4.34
N ARG A 140 -5.07 1.76 3.75
CA ARG A 140 -3.99 2.63 3.27
C ARG A 140 -3.04 3.05 4.40
N VAL A 141 -3.51 3.18 5.64
CA VAL A 141 -2.67 3.45 6.83
C VAL A 141 -1.64 2.35 7.03
N LEU A 142 -2.01 1.09 6.77
CA LEU A 142 -1.12 -0.06 6.92
C LEU A 142 0.08 0.01 5.97
N LYS A 143 0.01 0.83 4.91
CA LYS A 143 1.13 1.10 4.03
C LYS A 143 2.29 1.83 4.74
N VAL A 144 2.03 2.56 5.82
CA VAL A 144 3.10 3.12 6.63
C VAL A 144 4.02 2.01 7.18
N LEU A 145 3.46 0.83 7.43
CA LEU A 145 4.20 -0.35 7.87
C LEU A 145 5.09 -0.88 6.75
N THR A 146 4.62 -0.92 5.50
CA THR A 146 5.47 -1.36 4.36
C THR A 146 6.61 -0.40 4.06
N ILE A 147 6.39 0.90 4.27
CA ILE A 147 7.37 1.95 4.00
C ILE A 147 8.41 2.02 5.13
N GLN A 148 7.97 1.98 6.39
CA GLN A 148 8.82 2.14 7.55
C GLN A 148 9.22 0.78 8.14
N ARG A 149 10.38 0.26 7.71
CA ARG A 149 10.95 -0.97 8.27
C ARG A 149 11.13 -0.91 9.79
N GLN A 150 11.38 0.28 10.34
CA GLN A 150 11.51 0.45 11.79
C GLN A 150 10.21 0.07 12.53
N LEU A 151 9.05 0.46 12.01
CA LEU A 151 7.76 0.07 12.58
C LEU A 151 7.52 -1.44 12.49
N LEU A 152 7.91 -2.06 11.36
CA LEU A 152 7.77 -3.51 11.21
C LEU A 152 8.59 -4.27 12.24
N VAL A 153 9.84 -3.87 12.47
CA VAL A 153 10.69 -4.51 13.47
C VAL A 153 10.06 -4.41 14.87
N VAL A 154 9.45 -3.26 15.19
CA VAL A 154 8.71 -3.09 16.45
C VAL A 154 7.50 -4.03 16.50
N ILE A 155 6.71 -4.13 15.43
CA ILE A 155 5.55 -5.02 15.37
C ILE A 155 5.98 -6.49 15.46
N GLU A 156 7.05 -6.90 14.76
CA GLU A 156 7.61 -8.24 14.85
C GLU A 156 8.05 -8.57 16.28
N GLY A 157 8.67 -7.60 16.98
CA GLY A 157 9.00 -7.73 18.39
C GLY A 157 7.77 -7.92 19.28
N ILE A 158 6.73 -7.10 19.09
CA ILE A 158 5.45 -7.22 19.82
C ILE A 158 4.79 -8.58 19.56
N MET A 159 4.76 -9.03 18.30
CA MET A 159 4.19 -10.33 17.92
C MET A 159 4.95 -11.49 18.58
N ALA A 160 6.28 -11.40 18.65
CA ALA A 160 7.10 -12.39 19.35
C ALA A 160 6.78 -12.41 20.86
N SER A 161 6.67 -11.24 21.49
CA SER A 161 6.28 -11.14 22.90
C SER A 161 4.88 -11.70 23.17
N LEU A 162 3.89 -11.37 22.32
CA LEU A 162 2.53 -11.90 22.42
C LEU A 162 2.49 -13.42 22.30
N SER A 163 3.26 -14.00 21.37
CA SER A 163 3.33 -15.45 21.23
C SER A 163 3.91 -16.10 22.49
N SER A 164 4.96 -15.54 23.09
CA SER A 164 5.53 -16.04 24.33
C SER A 164 4.54 -15.95 25.49
N MET A 165 3.81 -14.83 25.62
CA MET A 165 2.77 -14.66 26.62
C MET A 165 1.63 -15.65 26.44
N PHE A 166 1.25 -15.95 25.20
CA PHE A 166 0.22 -16.95 24.89
C PHE A 166 0.63 -18.34 25.40
N TRP A 167 1.88 -18.76 25.16
CA TRP A 167 2.38 -20.05 25.66
C TRP A 167 2.45 -20.11 27.19
N ILE A 168 2.90 -19.04 27.84
CA ILE A 168 2.93 -18.96 29.31
C ILE A 168 1.51 -19.00 29.88
N GLY A 169 0.57 -18.26 29.27
CA GLY A 169 -0.84 -18.28 29.65
C GLY A 169 -1.45 -19.67 29.55
N LEU A 170 -1.21 -20.38 28.43
CA LEU A 170 -1.65 -21.75 28.24
C LEU A 170 -1.08 -22.70 29.32
N LEU A 171 0.21 -22.54 29.65
CA LEU A 171 0.88 -23.36 30.65
C LEU A 171 0.27 -23.14 32.05
N LEU A 172 -0.04 -21.90 32.42
CA LEU A 172 -0.66 -21.58 33.71
C LEU A 172 -2.11 -22.06 33.84
N THR A 173 -2.80 -22.30 32.71
CA THR A 173 -4.18 -22.82 32.71
C THR A 173 -4.28 -24.34 32.84
N VAL A 174 -3.18 -25.07 32.64
CA VAL A 174 -3.09 -26.54 32.81
C VAL A 174 -2.62 -26.87 34.22
#